data_AF-A0A8K0M661-F1
#
_entry.id   AF-A0A8K0M661-F1
#
_cell.length_a   1.000
_cell.length_b   1.000
_cell.length_c   1.000
_cell.angle_alpha   90.00
_cell.angle_beta   90.00
_cell.angle_gamma   90.00
#
_symmetry.space_group_name_H-M   'P 1'
#
loop_
_entity.id
_entity.type
_entity.pdbx_description
1 polymer ?
#
loop_
_entity_poly.entity_id
_entity_poly.type
_entity_poly.pdbx_seq_one_letter_code
_entity_poly.pdbx_strand_id
1 'polypeptide(L)'
;MSEKFRNATSPMWLLSDERRVAFNCGVEKSPSLLCGHRAMLQLSGGILRTKNVLEQVGFTHQRTTCQNLHAPFSKTLFSPEEIRAWLKPLAHTSDPKFSIGAPWEIRRVSLNSTSDGRIIDLYTKDGYLLSYYSKVVLVPDFGVTIAINVAGDGAGTVIKLLSELVVSEYVPVLETIARKQTFQQFGGFYVSSETNSSMRIEVDGGPGFAITSWVNSGVDALLETIPSMYDSPLFGPPRMYPTSLQNSSNKTLSTSYRVIFALESQNDGLQIFSDACSDWGLLDSLSYGKVGLDDVVFIV
;
A
#
# COMPACT_ATOMS: atom_id res chain seq x y z
N MET A 1 -32.58 27.92 21.57
CA MET A 1 -32.97 29.33 21.81
C MET A 1 -31.65 30.09 21.88
N SER A 2 -31.17 30.93 20.96
CA SER A 2 -31.66 31.68 19.79
C SER A 2 -30.48 31.80 18.77
N GLU A 3 -30.67 31.64 17.45
CA GLU A 3 -30.78 32.72 16.41
C GLU A 3 -29.75 33.87 16.54
N LYS A 4 -29.03 34.39 15.53
CA LYS A 4 -29.09 34.51 14.04
C LYS A 4 -27.69 35.00 13.59
N PHE A 5 -27.15 34.64 12.42
CA PHE A 5 -27.14 35.37 11.12
C PHE A 5 -26.41 34.39 10.16
N ARG A 6 -26.88 33.87 9.00
CA ARG A 6 -27.55 34.39 7.79
C ARG A 6 -26.78 35.45 6.97
N ASN A 7 -26.39 35.01 5.76
CA ASN A 7 -26.16 35.72 4.49
C ASN A 7 -24.71 36.04 4.06
N ALA A 8 -24.20 35.23 3.14
CA ALA A 8 -23.52 35.71 1.93
C ALA A 8 -23.82 34.76 0.76
N THR A 9 -24.40 35.32 -0.29
CA THR A 9 -24.81 34.71 -1.57
C THR A 9 -23.64 34.71 -2.58
N SER A 10 -23.43 33.56 -3.27
CA SER A 10 -22.84 33.22 -4.60
C SER A 10 -21.97 34.23 -5.40
N PRO A 11 -21.05 33.81 -6.33
CA PRO A 11 -21.11 32.63 -7.24
C PRO A 11 -19.81 31.78 -7.33
N MET A 12 -19.89 30.46 -7.54
CA MET A 12 -19.85 29.78 -8.84
C MET A 12 -18.75 30.28 -9.79
N TRP A 13 -17.58 29.65 -9.71
CA TRP A 13 -16.63 29.56 -10.82
C TRP A 13 -16.49 28.08 -11.21
N LEU A 14 -17.27 27.69 -12.22
CA LEU A 14 -17.00 26.55 -13.07
C LEU A 14 -15.75 26.89 -13.89
N LEU A 15 -14.65 26.18 -13.67
CA LEU A 15 -13.61 26.01 -14.69
C LEU A 15 -13.46 24.52 -14.93
N SER A 16 -14.21 24.08 -15.94
CA SER A 16 -13.90 22.91 -16.74
C SER A 16 -12.52 23.09 -17.38
N ASP A 17 -11.57 22.21 -17.08
CA ASP A 17 -10.48 21.92 -18.02
C ASP A 17 -10.30 20.40 -18.05
N GLU A 18 -11.15 19.74 -18.86
CA GLU A 18 -10.90 18.39 -19.35
C GLU A 18 -9.65 18.42 -20.25
N ARG A 19 -8.46 18.32 -19.67
CA ARG A 19 -7.28 17.94 -20.46
C ARG A 19 -7.22 16.43 -20.58
N ARG A 20 -7.92 15.94 -21.61
CA ARG A 20 -7.70 14.62 -22.20
C ARG A 20 -6.29 14.57 -22.77
N VAL A 21 -5.38 13.87 -22.09
CA VAL A 21 -4.12 13.43 -22.72
C VAL A 21 -4.46 12.18 -23.53
N ALA A 22 -4.86 12.39 -24.78
CA ALA A 22 -4.95 11.33 -25.77
C ALA A 22 -3.53 11.05 -26.29
N PHE A 23 -2.97 9.89 -25.96
CA PHE A 23 -1.80 9.38 -26.68
C PHE A 23 -2.26 8.92 -28.07
N ASN A 24 -2.19 9.82 -29.05
CA ASN A 24 -2.23 9.48 -30.46
C ASN A 24 -0.85 8.97 -30.88
N CYS A 25 -0.64 7.65 -30.85
CA CYS A 25 0.44 7.05 -31.63
C CYS A 25 -0.02 6.95 -33.08
N GLY A 26 0.59 7.78 -33.94
CA GLY A 26 0.37 7.79 -35.37
C GLY A 26 0.66 6.44 -36.01
N VAL A 27 -0.24 6.01 -36.88
CA VAL A 27 -0.08 4.86 -37.76
C VAL A 27 0.75 5.30 -38.97
N GLU A 28 2.02 4.91 -39.02
CA GLU A 28 2.78 4.84 -40.26
C GLU A 28 2.76 3.40 -40.79
N LYS A 29 2.49 3.26 -42.10
CA LYS A 29 2.18 1.99 -42.77
C LYS A 29 3.43 1.20 -43.20
N SER A 30 3.39 -0.10 -42.88
CA SER A 30 3.80 -1.28 -43.70
C SER A 30 5.28 -1.74 -43.72
N PRO A 31 5.62 -3.05 -43.94
CA PRO A 31 4.77 -4.25 -44.10
C PRO A 31 5.08 -5.44 -43.16
N SER A 32 4.05 -6.29 -43.00
CA SER A 32 4.09 -7.76 -42.77
C SER A 32 4.94 -8.35 -41.64
N LEU A 33 4.29 -8.68 -40.51
CA LEU A 33 4.54 -9.94 -39.79
C LEU A 33 3.25 -10.39 -39.09
N LEU A 34 2.99 -11.68 -39.22
CA LEU A 34 1.71 -12.34 -39.01
C LEU A 34 1.17 -12.27 -37.57
N CYS A 35 -0.13 -11.99 -37.52
CA CYS A 35 -1.14 -12.37 -36.52
C CYS A 35 -0.79 -13.65 -35.73
N GLY A 36 -0.93 -13.62 -34.40
CA GLY A 36 -0.90 -14.86 -33.60
C GLY A 36 -1.05 -14.75 -32.08
N HIS A 37 -0.84 -13.58 -31.46
CA HIS A 37 -0.82 -13.48 -30.00
C HIS A 37 -1.93 -12.54 -29.50
N ARG A 38 -2.93 -13.08 -28.79
CA ARG A 38 -3.88 -12.30 -27.98
C ARG A 38 -3.47 -12.40 -26.52
N ALA A 39 -2.86 -11.35 -25.99
CA ALA A 39 -2.69 -11.16 -24.56
C ALA A 39 -3.73 -10.13 -24.06
N MET A 40 -4.43 -10.44 -22.97
CA MET A 40 -5.30 -9.47 -22.31
C MET A 40 -4.83 -9.26 -20.88
N LEU A 41 -4.70 -8.00 -20.48
CA LEU A 41 -4.33 -7.55 -19.14
C LEU A 41 -5.52 -6.83 -18.52
N GLN A 42 -5.88 -7.19 -17.29
CA GLN A 42 -6.90 -6.48 -16.54
C GLN A 42 -6.40 -6.14 -15.13
N LEU A 43 -6.62 -4.88 -14.74
CA LEU A 43 -6.31 -4.33 -13.42
C LEU A 43 -7.61 -3.97 -12.72
N SER A 44 -7.72 -4.33 -11.44
CA SER A 44 -8.81 -3.85 -10.57
C SER A 44 -8.25 -3.30 -9.27
N GLY A 45 -8.64 -2.07 -8.92
CA GLY A 45 -8.30 -1.40 -7.65
C GLY A 45 -9.52 -0.65 -7.09
N GLY A 46 -9.61 -0.60 -5.76
CA GLY A 46 -10.79 -0.17 -5.00
C GLY A 46 -11.07 1.34 -4.91
N ILE A 47 -10.40 2.23 -5.65
CA ILE A 47 -10.60 3.70 -5.56
C ILE A 47 -10.89 4.33 -6.93
N LEU A 48 -11.67 3.66 -7.79
CA LEU A 48 -12.21 4.29 -9.00
C LEU A 48 -13.68 3.91 -9.19
N ARG A 49 -14.57 4.71 -8.59
CA ARG A 49 -15.95 4.83 -9.08
C ARG A 49 -15.93 5.71 -10.35
N THR A 50 -15.65 5.09 -11.49
CA THR A 50 -16.08 5.61 -12.79
C THR A 50 -16.75 4.48 -13.55
N LYS A 51 -18.09 4.55 -13.60
CA LYS A 51 -18.89 3.72 -14.51
C LYS A 51 -18.57 4.14 -15.95
N ASN A 52 -18.48 3.14 -16.83
CA ASN A 52 -18.32 3.21 -18.29
C ASN A 52 -16.87 3.40 -18.73
N VAL A 53 -16.26 2.37 -19.32
CA VAL A 53 -16.24 2.05 -20.76
C VAL A 53 -15.77 0.58 -20.89
N LEU A 54 -16.15 -0.10 -21.98
CA LEU A 54 -15.74 -1.44 -22.46
C LEU A 54 -16.69 -2.61 -22.14
N GLU A 55 -17.72 -2.76 -22.98
CA GLU A 55 -18.19 -4.04 -23.53
C GLU A 55 -17.53 -4.18 -24.91
N GLN A 56 -16.96 -5.32 -25.33
CA GLN A 56 -17.68 -6.53 -25.70
C GLN A 56 -16.77 -7.79 -25.74
N VAL A 57 -17.35 -8.91 -25.28
CA VAL A 57 -17.11 -10.34 -25.61
C VAL A 57 -15.77 -11.03 -25.24
N GLY A 58 -14.71 -10.32 -24.86
CA GLY A 58 -13.49 -10.92 -24.26
C GLY A 58 -13.28 -10.65 -22.77
N PHE A 59 -13.95 -9.61 -22.25
CA PHE A 59 -13.65 -8.99 -20.95
C PHE A 59 -14.44 -9.55 -19.77
N THR A 60 -15.45 -10.39 -20.03
CA THR A 60 -16.31 -10.91 -18.96
C THR A 60 -15.55 -11.82 -18.01
N HIS A 61 -14.70 -12.72 -18.52
CA HIS A 61 -14.01 -13.69 -17.66
C HIS A 61 -12.94 -13.05 -16.77
N GLN A 62 -12.09 -12.16 -17.30
CA GLN A 62 -11.09 -11.43 -16.49
C GLN A 62 -11.72 -10.44 -15.51
N ARG A 63 -12.78 -9.74 -15.91
CA ARG A 63 -13.54 -8.88 -15.00
C ARG A 63 -14.14 -9.70 -13.87
N THR A 64 -14.64 -10.89 -14.17
CA THR A 64 -15.16 -11.83 -13.17
C THR A 64 -14.04 -12.37 -12.29
N THR A 65 -12.85 -12.69 -12.81
CA THR A 65 -11.69 -13.11 -12.00
C THR A 65 -11.23 -12.01 -11.05
N CYS A 66 -11.02 -10.80 -11.55
CA CYS A 66 -10.67 -9.64 -10.73
C CYS A 66 -11.76 -9.31 -9.70
N GLN A 67 -13.04 -9.35 -10.07
CA GLN A 67 -14.16 -9.12 -9.14
C GLN A 67 -14.30 -10.24 -8.11
N ASN A 68 -14.13 -11.51 -8.51
CA ASN A 68 -14.16 -12.68 -7.64
C ASN A 68 -12.88 -12.86 -6.81
N LEU A 69 -11.82 -12.10 -7.07
CA LEU A 69 -10.65 -11.99 -6.21
C LEU A 69 -10.76 -10.76 -5.31
N HIS A 70 -11.43 -9.70 -5.76
CA HIS A 70 -11.80 -8.59 -4.88
C HIS A 70 -12.90 -8.97 -3.87
N ALA A 71 -13.80 -9.90 -4.23
CA ALA A 71 -14.93 -10.33 -3.39
C ALA A 71 -14.54 -11.14 -2.14
N PRO A 72 -13.59 -12.10 -2.15
CA PRO A 72 -13.10 -12.80 -0.96
C PRO A 72 -12.30 -11.90 -0.04
N PHE A 73 -11.66 -10.85 -0.58
CA PHE A 73 -11.03 -9.78 0.20
C PHE A 73 -12.00 -8.65 0.58
N SER A 74 -13.26 -8.72 0.13
CA SER A 74 -14.37 -7.99 0.71
C SER A 74 -14.95 -8.84 1.85
N LYS A 75 -15.42 -8.22 2.94
CA LYS A 75 -15.92 -8.89 4.17
C LYS A 75 -17.13 -9.83 3.98
N THR A 76 -17.45 -10.25 2.76
CA THR A 76 -18.68 -10.96 2.40
C THR A 76 -18.51 -12.48 2.31
N LEU A 77 -17.28 -13.00 2.11
CA LEU A 77 -17.03 -14.45 1.98
C LEU A 77 -16.10 -15.01 3.06
N PHE A 78 -15.10 -14.25 3.49
CA PHE A 78 -14.19 -14.61 4.56
C PHE A 78 -14.16 -13.53 5.62
N SER A 79 -13.93 -13.92 6.87
CA SER A 79 -13.66 -12.95 7.92
C SER A 79 -12.29 -12.30 7.72
N PRO A 80 -12.07 -11.07 8.25
CA PRO A 80 -10.78 -10.40 8.13
C PRO A 80 -9.60 -11.23 8.69
N GLU A 81 -9.83 -12.02 9.73
CA GLU A 81 -8.84 -12.92 10.32
C GLU A 81 -8.50 -14.11 9.43
N GLU A 82 -9.49 -14.70 8.74
CA GLU A 82 -9.25 -15.77 7.75
C GLU A 82 -8.42 -15.24 6.57
N ILE A 83 -8.75 -14.05 6.08
CA ILE A 83 -7.98 -13.36 5.04
C ILE A 83 -6.53 -13.14 5.47
N ARG A 84 -6.31 -12.62 6.69
CA ARG A 84 -4.95 -12.41 7.22
C ARG A 84 -4.19 -13.73 7.38
N ALA A 85 -4.86 -14.81 7.76
CA ALA A 85 -4.25 -16.12 7.86
C ALA A 85 -3.86 -16.67 6.48
N TRP A 86 -4.70 -16.47 5.47
CA TRP A 86 -4.42 -16.89 4.08
C TRP A 86 -3.22 -16.18 3.47
N LEU A 87 -2.97 -14.93 3.86
CA LEU A 87 -1.82 -14.16 3.41
C LEU A 87 -0.53 -14.46 4.21
N LYS A 88 -0.51 -15.45 5.11
CA LYS A 88 0.73 -15.87 5.76
C LYS A 88 1.43 -16.97 4.96
N PRO A 89 2.79 -16.96 4.88
CA PRO A 89 3.52 -18.10 4.38
C PRO A 89 3.31 -19.31 5.30
N LEU A 90 3.09 -20.48 4.70
CA LEU A 90 3.07 -21.77 5.40
C LEU A 90 4.45 -22.42 5.43
N ALA A 91 5.26 -22.19 4.39
CA ALA A 91 6.64 -22.67 4.32
C ALA A 91 7.51 -21.66 3.56
N HIS A 92 8.71 -21.43 4.05
CA HIS A 92 9.75 -20.76 3.29
C HIS A 92 10.48 -21.78 2.42
N THR A 93 10.93 -21.35 1.24
CA THR A 93 11.79 -22.17 0.40
C THR A 93 13.26 -21.83 0.65
N SER A 94 14.19 -22.55 0.01
CA SER A 94 15.60 -22.20 0.04
C SER A 94 15.91 -20.88 -0.68
N ASP A 95 15.00 -20.40 -1.53
CA ASP A 95 15.07 -19.06 -2.10
C ASP A 95 14.39 -18.07 -1.15
N PRO A 96 15.11 -17.11 -0.56
CA PRO A 96 14.53 -16.12 0.36
C PRO A 96 13.48 -15.22 -0.31
N LYS A 97 13.45 -15.15 -1.64
CA LYS A 97 12.46 -14.41 -2.41
C LYS A 97 11.19 -15.21 -2.70
N PHE A 98 11.12 -16.46 -2.24
CA PHE A 98 10.00 -17.33 -2.56
C PHE A 98 9.52 -18.14 -1.36
N SER A 99 8.23 -18.04 -1.08
CA SER A 99 7.55 -18.80 -0.02
C SER A 99 6.25 -19.38 -0.55
N ILE A 100 5.76 -20.42 0.12
CA ILE A 100 4.50 -21.09 -0.20
C ILE A 100 3.50 -20.83 0.92
N GLY A 101 2.32 -20.34 0.57
CA GLY A 101 1.17 -20.18 1.45
C GLY A 101 0.05 -21.17 1.10
N ALA A 102 -1.18 -20.89 1.54
CA ALA A 102 -2.38 -21.61 1.13
C ALA A 102 -3.42 -20.63 0.57
N PRO A 103 -3.66 -20.59 -0.76
CA PRO A 103 -3.08 -21.38 -1.86
C PRO A 103 -1.90 -20.68 -2.60
N TRP A 104 -1.38 -19.60 -2.03
CA TRP A 104 -0.53 -18.64 -2.73
C TRP A 104 0.92 -19.07 -2.92
N GLU A 105 1.46 -18.70 -4.07
CA GLU A 105 2.90 -18.58 -4.31
C GLU A 105 3.31 -17.16 -3.92
N ILE A 106 4.18 -16.99 -2.93
CA ILE A 106 4.52 -15.68 -2.37
C ILE A 106 5.90 -15.27 -2.88
N ARG A 107 5.93 -14.22 -3.70
CA ARG A 107 7.16 -13.65 -4.28
C ARG A 107 7.53 -12.39 -3.51
N ARG A 108 8.69 -12.38 -2.88
CA ARG A 108 9.23 -11.21 -2.18
C ARG A 108 10.10 -10.43 -3.16
N VAL A 109 9.60 -9.28 -3.60
CA VAL A 109 10.29 -8.45 -4.60
C VAL A 109 10.86 -7.22 -3.91
N SER A 110 12.17 -7.00 -4.09
CA SER A 110 12.75 -5.68 -3.87
C SER A 110 12.73 -5.01 -5.23
N LEU A 111 11.95 -3.94 -5.34
CA LEU A 111 11.93 -3.13 -6.54
C LEU A 111 12.93 -2.01 -6.30
N ASN A 112 14.02 -1.95 -7.07
CA ASN A 112 14.97 -0.83 -7.03
C ASN A 112 14.30 0.55 -7.26
N SER A 113 13.04 0.53 -7.69
CA SER A 113 12.18 1.69 -7.93
C SER A 113 11.39 2.17 -6.71
N THR A 114 11.30 1.38 -5.62
CA THR A 114 10.79 1.89 -4.34
C THR A 114 11.86 2.80 -3.74
N SER A 115 11.51 4.03 -3.32
CA SER A 115 12.49 5.01 -2.88
C SER A 115 13.32 4.57 -1.66
N ASP A 116 12.80 3.59 -0.91
CA ASP A 116 13.40 3.00 0.28
C ASP A 116 13.97 1.59 0.06
N GLY A 117 13.90 1.05 -1.16
CA GLY A 117 14.34 -0.30 -1.51
C GLY A 117 13.55 -1.42 -0.81
N ARG A 118 12.37 -1.12 -0.24
CA ARG A 118 11.62 -2.07 0.58
C ARG A 118 11.18 -3.30 -0.19
N ILE A 119 11.04 -4.39 0.55
CA ILE A 119 10.49 -5.64 0.03
C ILE A 119 8.96 -5.55 0.03
N ILE A 120 8.36 -5.93 -1.09
CA ILE A 120 6.92 -6.08 -1.25
C ILE A 120 6.62 -7.55 -1.53
N ASP A 121 5.62 -8.10 -0.86
CA ASP A 121 5.19 -9.47 -1.05
C ASP A 121 4.05 -9.52 -2.08
N LEU A 122 4.30 -10.18 -3.22
CA LEU A 122 3.31 -10.45 -4.26
C LEU A 122 2.73 -11.84 -4.06
N TYR A 123 1.41 -11.92 -3.96
CA TYR A 123 0.69 -13.18 -3.78
C TYR A 123 0.20 -13.65 -5.14
N THR A 124 0.89 -14.64 -5.71
CA THR A 124 0.64 -15.11 -7.05
C THR A 124 -0.05 -16.47 -7.08
N LYS A 125 -0.75 -16.74 -8.18
CA LYS A 125 -1.17 -18.08 -8.52
C LYS A 125 -1.08 -18.32 -10.02
N ASP A 126 -0.33 -19.35 -10.38
CA ASP A 126 -0.18 -19.77 -11.75
C ASP A 126 -1.22 -20.83 -12.13
N GLY A 127 -1.69 -20.76 -13.36
CA GLY A 127 -2.61 -21.72 -13.96
C GLY A 127 -2.20 -22.02 -15.39
N TYR A 128 -2.36 -23.30 -15.76
CA TYR A 128 -1.93 -23.81 -17.05
C TYR A 128 -2.87 -24.92 -17.50
N LEU A 129 -3.32 -24.84 -18.75
CA LEU A 129 -4.04 -25.90 -19.44
C LEU A 129 -3.78 -25.81 -20.95
N LEU A 130 -3.01 -26.76 -21.49
CA LEU A 130 -2.67 -26.83 -22.92
C LEU A 130 -2.04 -25.51 -23.43
N SER A 131 -2.69 -24.81 -24.37
CA SER A 131 -2.21 -23.54 -24.89
C SER A 131 -2.71 -22.32 -24.11
N TYR A 132 -3.38 -22.52 -22.97
CA TYR A 132 -3.92 -21.47 -22.11
C TYR A 132 -3.11 -21.35 -20.83
N TYR A 133 -2.66 -20.13 -20.55
CA TYR A 133 -1.91 -19.78 -19.36
C TYR A 133 -2.62 -18.64 -18.64
N SER A 134 -2.65 -18.70 -17.32
CA SER A 134 -3.21 -17.67 -16.46
C SER A 134 -2.28 -17.40 -15.30
N LYS A 135 -2.18 -16.14 -14.88
CA LYS A 135 -1.47 -15.72 -13.68
C LYS A 135 -2.30 -14.66 -12.99
N VAL A 136 -2.51 -14.85 -11.70
CA VAL A 136 -3.07 -13.84 -10.81
C VAL A 136 -1.96 -13.32 -9.93
N VAL A 137 -1.93 -12.00 -9.73
CA VAL A 137 -1.01 -11.31 -8.82
C VAL A 137 -1.83 -10.40 -7.92
N LEU A 138 -1.85 -10.70 -6.63
CA LEU A 138 -2.42 -9.83 -5.61
C LEU A 138 -1.28 -9.04 -4.96
N VAL A 139 -1.50 -7.72 -4.84
CA VAL A 139 -0.58 -6.79 -4.19
C VAL A 139 -1.33 -6.10 -3.04
N PRO A 140 -1.35 -6.72 -1.84
CA PRO A 140 -2.16 -6.24 -0.73
C PRO A 140 -1.81 -4.81 -0.30
N ASP A 141 -0.52 -4.45 -0.32
CA ASP A 141 0.00 -3.14 0.06
C ASP A 141 -0.68 -1.97 -0.67
N PHE A 142 -1.11 -2.19 -1.93
CA PHE A 142 -1.77 -1.17 -2.74
C PHE A 142 -3.24 -1.47 -3.00
N GLY A 143 -3.77 -2.57 -2.46
CA GLY A 143 -5.14 -3.00 -2.71
C GLY A 143 -5.43 -3.28 -4.19
N VAL A 144 -4.43 -3.76 -4.94
CA VAL A 144 -4.54 -4.04 -6.39
C VAL A 144 -4.45 -5.53 -6.66
N THR A 145 -5.26 -5.99 -7.62
CA THR A 145 -5.15 -7.33 -8.20
C THR A 145 -4.97 -7.23 -9.71
N ILE A 146 -4.05 -8.03 -10.21
CA ILE A 146 -3.68 -8.12 -11.62
C ILE A 146 -4.01 -9.53 -12.09
N ALA A 147 -4.74 -9.65 -13.20
CA ALA A 147 -4.99 -10.91 -13.86
C ALA A 147 -4.44 -10.87 -15.30
N ILE A 148 -3.60 -11.86 -15.62
CA ILE A 148 -2.96 -12.01 -16.93
C ILE A 148 -3.41 -13.35 -17.50
N ASN A 149 -4.06 -13.34 -18.65
CA ASN A 149 -4.40 -14.55 -19.39
C ASN A 149 -3.83 -14.47 -20.80
N VAL A 150 -3.19 -15.55 -21.21
CA VAL A 150 -2.55 -15.67 -22.51
C VAL A 150 -2.94 -17.02 -23.11
N ALA A 151 -3.28 -17.02 -24.40
CA ALA A 151 -3.60 -18.23 -25.14
C ALA A 151 -2.83 -18.27 -26.46
N GLY A 152 -2.47 -19.48 -26.89
CA GLY A 152 -1.84 -19.75 -28.18
C GLY A 152 -0.43 -20.34 -28.08
N ASP A 153 0.20 -20.52 -29.23
CA ASP A 153 1.57 -21.01 -29.30
C ASP A 153 2.53 -20.02 -28.65
N GLY A 154 3.47 -20.52 -27.83
CA GLY A 154 4.39 -19.67 -27.07
C GLY A 154 3.78 -18.94 -25.87
N ALA A 155 2.50 -19.18 -25.53
CA ALA A 155 1.82 -18.52 -24.41
C ALA A 155 2.57 -18.64 -23.06
N GLY A 156 3.27 -19.75 -22.83
CA GLY A 156 4.08 -19.95 -21.63
C GLY A 156 5.29 -19.00 -21.52
N THR A 157 5.88 -18.58 -22.63
CA THR A 157 6.95 -17.57 -22.65
C THR A 157 6.36 -16.18 -22.49
N VAL A 158 5.26 -15.90 -23.21
CA VAL A 158 4.59 -14.60 -23.19
C VAL A 158 4.09 -14.25 -21.79
N ILE A 159 3.49 -15.20 -21.06
CA ILE A 159 2.98 -14.92 -19.71
C ILE A 159 4.09 -14.58 -18.72
N LYS A 160 5.28 -15.20 -18.84
CA LYS A 160 6.44 -14.90 -17.99
C LYS A 160 6.93 -13.47 -18.24
N LEU A 161 7.12 -13.10 -19.51
CA LEU A 161 7.58 -11.76 -19.90
C LEU A 161 6.57 -10.68 -19.50
N LEU A 162 5.27 -10.91 -19.77
CA LEU A 162 4.22 -9.98 -19.39
C LEU A 162 4.12 -9.82 -17.88
N SER A 163 4.28 -10.90 -17.10
CA SER A 163 4.21 -10.80 -15.65
C SER A 163 5.34 -9.96 -15.07
N GLU A 164 6.56 -10.12 -15.60
CA GLU A 164 7.71 -9.31 -15.17
C GLU A 164 7.48 -7.84 -15.52
N LEU A 165 7.15 -7.56 -16.79
CA LEU A 165 6.92 -6.19 -17.28
C LEU A 165 5.81 -5.48 -16.50
N VAL A 166 4.69 -6.17 -16.25
CA VAL A 166 3.56 -5.56 -15.54
C VAL A 166 3.95 -5.25 -14.09
N VAL A 167 4.64 -6.16 -13.40
CA VAL A 167 5.06 -5.91 -12.01
C VAL A 167 6.10 -4.79 -11.95
N SER A 168 7.10 -4.80 -12.85
CA SER A 168 8.19 -3.83 -12.85
C SER A 168 7.71 -2.40 -13.16
N GLU A 169 6.72 -2.25 -14.02
CA GLU A 169 6.20 -0.93 -14.43
C GLU A 169 5.08 -0.41 -13.50
N TYR A 170 4.15 -1.28 -13.08
CA TYR A 170 2.98 -0.81 -12.34
C TYR A 170 3.23 -0.60 -10.86
N VAL A 171 4.01 -1.48 -10.21
CA VAL A 171 4.20 -1.39 -8.76
C VAL A 171 4.83 -0.05 -8.32
N PRO A 172 5.86 0.49 -9.01
CA PRO A 172 6.41 1.80 -8.65
C PRO A 172 5.42 2.96 -8.83
N VAL A 173 4.57 2.88 -9.85
CA VAL A 173 3.51 3.87 -10.09
C VAL A 173 2.46 3.80 -8.97
N LEU A 174 2.06 2.58 -8.57
CA LEU A 174 1.12 2.38 -7.47
C LEU A 174 1.67 2.92 -6.15
N GLU A 175 2.96 2.73 -5.88
CA GLU A 175 3.59 3.29 -4.68
C GLU A 175 3.57 4.83 -4.68
N THR A 176 3.92 5.45 -5.80
CA THR A 176 3.91 6.91 -5.93
C THR A 176 2.50 7.48 -5.68
N ILE A 177 1.49 6.83 -6.23
CA ILE A 177 0.08 7.21 -6.01
C ILE A 177 -0.31 7.01 -4.54
N ALA A 178 0.03 5.85 -3.96
CA ALA A 178 -0.28 5.53 -2.58
C ALA A 178 0.37 6.51 -1.60
N ARG A 179 1.65 6.86 -1.78
CA ARG A 179 2.36 7.87 -0.97
C ARG A 179 1.63 9.22 -1.03
N LYS A 180 1.26 9.67 -2.24
CA LYS A 180 0.55 10.95 -2.42
C LYS A 180 -0.82 10.97 -1.75
N GLN A 181 -1.61 9.91 -1.93
CA GLN A 181 -2.94 9.79 -1.32
C GLN A 181 -2.86 9.74 0.20
N THR A 182 -1.91 8.95 0.71
CA THR A 182 -1.69 8.76 2.15
C THR A 182 -1.25 10.08 2.80
N PHE A 183 -0.32 10.83 2.18
CA PHE A 183 0.04 12.18 2.64
C PHE A 183 -1.13 13.15 2.63
N GLN A 184 -1.95 13.15 1.58
CA GLN A 184 -3.14 14.01 1.52
C GLN A 184 -4.17 13.69 2.61
N GLN A 185 -4.21 12.44 3.08
CA GLN A 185 -5.17 12.00 4.07
C GLN A 185 -4.69 12.20 5.51
N PHE A 186 -3.41 11.94 5.82
CA PHE A 186 -2.90 11.93 7.19
C PHE A 186 -1.68 12.83 7.43
N GLY A 187 -1.02 13.29 6.37
CA GLY A 187 0.12 14.20 6.49
C GLY A 187 -0.33 15.59 6.94
N GLY A 188 0.52 16.28 7.70
CA GLY A 188 0.22 17.64 8.14
C GLY A 188 0.79 18.01 9.49
N PHE A 189 0.33 19.14 10.00
CA PHE A 189 0.70 19.67 11.32
C PHE A 189 -0.52 19.68 12.23
N TYR A 190 -0.44 18.89 13.30
CA TYR A 190 -1.48 18.72 14.31
C TYR A 190 -1.10 19.55 15.53
N VAL A 191 -2.04 20.35 16.04
CA VAL A 191 -1.81 21.26 17.16
C VAL A 191 -2.97 21.19 18.13
N SER A 192 -2.65 21.08 19.43
CA SER A 192 -3.57 21.22 20.54
C SER A 192 -3.12 22.41 21.38
N SER A 193 -3.89 23.51 21.33
CA SER A 193 -3.64 24.69 22.15
C SER A 193 -3.94 24.44 23.64
N GLU A 194 -4.90 23.57 23.95
CA GLU A 194 -5.30 23.25 25.32
C GLU A 194 -4.19 22.57 26.11
N THR A 195 -3.45 21.68 25.46
CA THR A 195 -2.35 20.93 26.07
C THR A 195 -0.98 21.47 25.71
N ASN A 196 -0.89 22.55 24.91
CA ASN A 196 0.37 23.03 24.33
C ASN A 196 1.19 21.89 23.69
N SER A 197 0.52 21.05 22.90
CA SER A 197 1.11 19.89 22.22
C SER A 197 1.01 20.07 20.71
N SER A 198 2.00 19.56 19.98
CA SER A 198 1.99 19.57 18.52
C SER A 198 2.69 18.34 17.95
N MET A 199 2.31 17.95 16.73
CA MET A 199 2.94 16.84 16.02
C MET A 199 2.95 17.15 14.52
N ARG A 200 4.11 16.95 13.88
CA ARG A 200 4.30 17.12 12.44
C ARG A 200 4.57 15.78 11.78
N ILE A 201 3.74 15.46 10.80
CA ILE A 201 3.74 14.18 10.09
C ILE A 201 4.02 14.45 8.62
N GLU A 202 5.08 13.84 8.10
CA GLU A 202 5.54 14.01 6.72
C GLU A 202 5.76 12.66 6.03
N VAL A 203 5.74 12.69 4.70
CA VAL A 203 6.18 11.55 3.87
C VAL A 203 7.51 11.93 3.25
N ASP A 204 8.54 11.15 3.55
CA ASP A 204 9.88 11.29 2.99
C ASP A 204 10.17 10.14 2.00
N GLY A 205 11.45 9.95 1.64
CA GLY A 205 11.89 8.85 0.78
C GLY A 205 11.89 7.48 1.48
N GLY A 206 11.72 7.43 2.81
CA GLY A 206 11.72 6.20 3.60
C GLY A 206 10.34 5.51 3.66
N PRO A 207 10.25 4.38 4.38
CA PRO A 207 8.99 3.68 4.58
C PRO A 207 8.11 4.39 5.63
N GLY A 208 6.79 4.21 5.54
CA GLY A 208 5.85 4.78 6.52
C GLY A 208 5.82 6.31 6.54
N PHE A 209 5.21 6.89 7.57
CA PHE A 209 5.23 8.34 7.81
C PHE A 209 6.34 8.71 8.78
N ALA A 210 7.10 9.76 8.49
CA ALA A 210 8.08 10.32 9.41
C ALA A 210 7.40 11.32 10.36
N ILE A 211 7.65 11.18 11.66
CA ILE A 211 7.33 12.20 12.66
C ILE A 211 8.53 13.14 12.76
N THR A 212 8.42 14.34 12.21
CA THR A 212 9.54 15.29 12.13
C THR A 212 9.56 16.30 13.27
N SER A 213 8.46 16.44 14.00
CA SER A 213 8.37 17.24 15.22
C SER A 213 7.29 16.66 16.11
N TRP A 214 7.57 16.55 17.41
CA TRP A 214 6.59 16.14 18.39
C TRP A 214 6.85 16.88 19.71
N VAL A 215 5.91 17.72 20.10
CA VAL A 215 5.90 18.44 21.37
C VAL A 215 4.72 17.94 22.19
N ASN A 216 4.97 17.58 23.44
CA ASN A 216 3.94 17.21 24.40
C ASN A 216 4.01 18.13 25.62
N SER A 217 2.97 18.93 25.86
CA SER A 217 2.91 19.85 27.01
C SER A 217 4.10 20.81 27.10
N GLY A 218 4.57 21.30 25.95
CA GLY A 218 5.73 22.21 25.84
C GLY A 218 7.10 21.53 25.89
N VAL A 219 7.17 20.21 26.07
CA VAL A 219 8.42 19.44 26.08
C VAL A 219 8.60 18.74 24.73
N ASP A 220 9.82 18.79 24.17
CA ASP A 220 10.14 18.07 22.94
C ASP A 220 10.24 16.56 23.21
N ALA A 221 9.29 15.81 22.65
CA ALA A 221 9.23 14.38 22.87
C ALA A 221 10.37 13.63 22.15
N LEU A 222 10.79 14.11 20.98
CA LEU A 222 11.81 13.44 20.16
C LEU A 222 13.22 13.66 20.72
N LEU A 223 13.49 14.84 21.29
CA LEU A 223 14.82 15.19 21.82
C LEU A 223 15.00 14.86 23.30
N GLU A 224 13.93 14.92 24.10
CA GLU A 224 14.05 14.79 25.57
C GLU A 224 13.30 13.56 26.10
N THR A 225 12.01 13.43 25.79
CA THR A 225 11.16 12.44 26.48
C THR A 225 11.45 11.02 26.04
N ILE A 226 11.43 10.73 24.73
CA ILE A 226 11.62 9.37 24.21
C ILE A 226 13.06 8.87 24.45
N PRO A 227 14.12 9.66 24.15
CA PRO A 227 15.48 9.21 24.40
C PRO A 227 15.77 8.90 25.87
N SER A 228 15.24 9.70 26.80
CA SER A 228 15.41 9.45 28.24
C SER A 228 14.68 8.21 28.72
N MET A 229 13.55 7.85 28.10
CA MET A 229 12.83 6.61 28.44
C MET A 229 13.53 5.35 27.94
N TYR A 230 14.22 5.42 26.79
CA TYR A 230 14.98 4.30 26.23
C TYR A 230 16.45 4.25 26.67
N ASP A 231 16.93 5.27 27.38
CA ASP A 231 18.36 5.48 27.69
C ASP A 231 19.25 5.42 26.42
N SER A 232 18.72 5.90 25.30
CA SER A 232 19.36 5.82 23.99
C SER A 232 18.82 6.92 23.06
N PRO A 233 19.68 7.60 22.27
CA PRO A 233 19.21 8.57 21.28
C PRO A 233 18.42 7.89 20.15
N LEU A 234 17.51 8.66 19.54
CA LEU A 234 16.81 8.26 18.33
C LEU A 234 17.73 8.33 17.12
N PHE A 235 17.71 7.29 16.30
CA PHE A 235 18.36 7.25 14.99
C PHE A 235 17.38 7.71 13.90
N GLY A 236 17.32 9.02 13.69
CA GLY A 236 16.42 9.65 12.72
C GLY A 236 14.97 9.80 13.22
N PRO A 237 14.05 10.26 12.35
CA PRO A 237 12.67 10.51 12.74
C PRO A 237 11.92 9.18 12.99
N PRO A 238 11.13 9.07 14.08
CA PRO A 238 10.27 7.92 14.30
C PRO A 238 9.29 7.72 13.14
N ARG A 239 8.97 6.45 12.84
CA ARG A 239 8.16 6.09 11.67
C ARG A 239 6.84 5.44 12.06
N MET A 240 5.74 5.91 11.47
CA MET A 240 4.42 5.32 11.68
C MET A 240 4.05 4.34 10.58
N TYR A 241 3.50 3.20 11.00
CA TYR A 241 3.02 2.12 10.15
C TYR A 241 1.55 1.81 10.43
N PRO A 242 0.73 1.53 9.40
CA PRO A 242 -0.69 1.25 9.59
C PRO A 242 -0.89 -0.14 10.25
N THR A 243 -1.83 -0.25 11.18
CA THR A 243 -2.20 -1.55 11.79
C THR A 243 -3.31 -2.28 11.02
N SER A 244 -3.89 -1.63 10.00
CA SER A 244 -5.11 -2.07 9.32
C SER A 244 -6.33 -2.22 10.24
N LEU A 245 -6.26 -1.70 11.47
CA LEU A 245 -7.39 -1.63 12.40
C LEU A 245 -8.16 -0.34 12.19
N GLN A 246 -9.44 -0.50 11.90
CA GLN A 246 -10.36 0.62 11.74
C GLN A 246 -11.60 0.36 12.59
N ASN A 247 -12.06 1.39 13.27
CA ASN A 247 -13.33 1.41 13.96
C ASN A 247 -14.20 2.50 13.37
N SER A 248 -15.46 2.15 13.07
CA SER A 248 -16.44 3.10 12.54
C SER A 248 -17.58 3.18 13.54
N SER A 249 -17.73 4.35 14.16
CA SER A 249 -18.79 4.64 15.11
C SER A 249 -19.39 6.01 14.79
N ASN A 250 -20.71 6.13 14.80
CA ASN A 250 -21.41 7.43 14.65
C ASN A 250 -20.87 8.36 13.54
N LYS A 251 -20.52 7.80 12.37
CA LYS A 251 -19.96 8.50 11.19
C LYS A 251 -18.51 9.01 11.33
N THR A 252 -17.81 8.71 12.42
CA THR A 252 -16.37 8.90 12.51
C THR A 252 -15.66 7.60 12.14
N LEU A 253 -14.58 7.71 11.39
CA LEU A 253 -13.69 6.60 11.07
C LEU A 253 -12.38 6.81 11.84
N SER A 254 -12.13 5.96 12.82
CA SER A 254 -10.84 5.95 13.51
C SER A 254 -9.95 4.85 12.95
N THR A 255 -8.71 5.19 12.58
CA THR A 255 -7.71 4.24 12.10
C THR A 255 -6.47 4.27 12.98
N SER A 256 -5.96 3.09 13.35
CA SER A 256 -4.79 2.96 14.23
C SER A 256 -3.50 2.78 13.44
N TYR A 257 -2.44 3.37 13.97
CA TYR A 257 -1.07 3.35 13.49
C TYR A 257 -0.13 3.04 14.66
N ARG A 258 1.01 2.42 14.36
CA ARG A 258 2.07 2.15 15.32
C ARG A 258 3.33 2.91 14.96
N VAL A 259 3.90 3.60 15.94
CA VAL A 259 5.17 4.33 15.84
C VAL A 259 6.31 3.38 16.17
N ILE A 260 7.27 3.27 15.27
CA ILE A 260 8.55 2.63 15.54
C ILE A 260 9.58 3.72 15.82
N PHE A 261 10.15 3.66 17.02
CA PHE A 261 11.27 4.49 17.43
C PHE A 261 12.55 3.77 17.01
N ALA A 262 13.18 4.24 15.94
CA ALA A 262 14.47 3.73 15.54
C ALA A 262 15.51 4.20 16.57
N LEU A 263 16.11 3.27 17.31
CA LEU A 263 17.16 3.58 18.27
C LEU A 263 18.53 3.45 17.60
N GLU A 264 19.51 4.20 18.09
CA GLU A 264 20.88 4.05 17.59
C GLU A 264 21.41 2.64 17.92
N SER A 265 21.61 1.83 16.90
CA SER A 265 22.22 0.50 16.99
C SER A 265 23.74 0.61 16.89
N GLN A 266 24.47 0.00 17.83
CA GLN A 266 25.93 -0.06 17.79
C GLN A 266 26.49 -1.20 16.91
N ASN A 267 25.64 -2.05 16.32
CA ASN A 267 26.05 -3.29 15.67
C ASN A 267 25.54 -3.44 14.22
N ASP A 268 26.09 -2.66 13.30
CA ASP A 268 25.75 -2.70 11.87
C ASP A 268 26.59 -3.71 11.06
N GLY A 269 27.04 -4.80 11.71
CA GLY A 269 27.94 -5.80 11.12
C GLY A 269 27.25 -7.04 10.53
N LEU A 270 28.03 -7.84 9.77
CA LEU A 270 27.74 -9.18 9.20
C LEU A 270 27.42 -10.27 10.25
N GLN A 271 26.81 -9.90 11.36
CA GLN A 271 26.46 -10.81 12.45
C GLN A 271 25.22 -11.61 12.07
N ILE A 272 25.21 -12.89 12.46
CA ILE A 272 24.08 -13.79 12.24
C ILE A 272 22.83 -13.31 12.98
N PHE A 273 23.02 -12.66 14.13
CA PHE A 273 21.99 -12.04 14.94
C PHE A 273 22.20 -10.53 14.98
N SER A 274 22.32 -9.88 13.81
CA SER A 274 22.36 -8.42 13.80
C SER A 274 21.09 -7.87 14.42
N ASP A 275 21.23 -6.76 15.16
CA ASP A 275 20.09 -6.07 15.78
C ASP A 275 19.27 -5.27 14.75
N ALA A 276 19.49 -5.51 13.45
CA ALA A 276 18.73 -4.92 12.37
C ALA A 276 17.24 -5.30 12.54
N CYS A 277 16.39 -4.28 12.67
CA CYS A 277 14.95 -4.40 12.95
C CYS A 277 14.57 -4.78 14.40
N SER A 278 15.50 -4.77 15.36
CA SER A 278 15.20 -5.01 16.79
C SER A 278 14.16 -4.03 17.36
N ASP A 279 14.07 -2.80 16.82
CA ASP A 279 13.08 -1.79 17.21
C ASP A 279 11.63 -2.29 17.07
N TRP A 280 11.35 -3.22 16.16
CA TRP A 280 10.02 -3.85 16.03
C TRP A 280 9.64 -4.69 17.25
N GLY A 281 10.63 -5.18 18.01
CA GLY A 281 10.43 -5.87 19.28
C GLY A 281 10.13 -4.94 20.46
N LEU A 282 10.27 -3.63 20.29
CA LEU A 282 10.02 -2.62 21.32
C LEU A 282 8.61 -2.02 21.27
N LEU A 283 7.74 -2.52 20.38
CA LEU A 283 6.33 -2.12 20.37
C LEU A 283 5.68 -2.37 21.75
N ASP A 284 4.83 -1.42 22.19
CA ASP A 284 4.20 -1.41 23.52
C ASP A 284 5.17 -1.41 24.73
N SER A 285 6.49 -1.25 24.52
CA SER A 285 7.48 -1.25 25.63
C SER A 285 7.33 -0.03 26.55
N LEU A 286 7.01 1.13 25.97
CA LEU A 286 6.67 2.34 26.70
C LEU A 286 5.16 2.50 26.70
N SER A 287 4.56 2.52 27.89
CA SER A 287 3.11 2.68 28.02
C SER A 287 2.75 3.74 29.06
N TYR A 288 1.66 4.45 28.79
CA TYR A 288 1.07 5.42 29.69
C TYR A 288 -0.43 5.18 29.77
N GLY A 289 -0.99 5.06 30.98
CA GLY A 289 -2.42 4.86 31.16
C GLY A 289 -2.97 3.56 30.53
N LYS A 290 -2.16 2.51 30.42
CA LYS A 290 -2.44 1.22 29.73
C LYS A 290 -2.52 1.31 28.20
N VAL A 291 -2.01 2.37 27.60
CA VAL A 291 -1.88 2.53 26.15
C VAL A 291 -0.40 2.66 25.81
N GLY A 292 0.06 1.96 24.78
CA GLY A 292 1.42 2.11 24.27
C GLY A 292 1.64 3.54 23.76
N LEU A 293 2.79 4.13 24.08
CA LEU A 293 3.16 5.47 23.59
C LEU A 293 3.34 5.48 22.07
N ASP A 294 3.55 4.30 21.49
CA ASP A 294 3.61 4.02 20.07
C ASP A 294 2.24 3.88 19.39
N ASP A 295 1.10 3.91 20.12
CA ASP A 295 -0.24 3.84 19.49
C ASP A 295 -0.74 5.23 19.10
N VAL A 296 -0.97 5.43 17.81
CA VAL A 296 -1.49 6.68 17.24
C VAL A 296 -2.79 6.40 16.52
N VAL A 297 -3.83 7.18 16.82
CA VAL A 297 -5.16 7.03 16.20
C VAL A 297 -5.53 8.29 15.45
N PHE A 298 -5.74 8.17 14.14
CA PHE A 298 -6.35 9.24 13.35
C PHE A 298 -7.86 9.09 13.40
N ILE A 299 -8.54 10.21 13.64
CA ILE A 299 -10.00 10.30 13.59
C ILE A 299 -10.34 11.15 12.37
N VAL A 300 -10.99 10.52 11.38
CA VAL A 300 -11.39 11.11 10.10
C VAL A 300 -12.91 11.17 9.98
#